data_AF-A0A2S0WBL9-F1
#
_entry.id   AF-A0A2S0WBL9-F1
#
_cell.length_a   1.000
_cell.length_b   1.000
_cell.length_c   1.000
_cell.angle_alpha   90.00
_cell.angle_beta   90.00
_cell.angle_gamma   90.00
#
_symmetry.space_group_name_H-M   'P 1'
#
loop_
_entity.id
_entity.type
_entity.pdbx_description
1 polymer ?
#
loop_
_entity_poly.entity_id
_entity_poly.type
_entity_poly.pdbx_seq_one_letter_code
_entity_poly.pdbx_strand_id
1 'polypeptide(L)'
;MPLGDSWGITQHPGPGYVQISTRRYVPPESLRPDWAVELQAKLHPRGVRYAAPAAARALANAIEHPTSIITGYSALAVYGLPHLAEGHDTTLVAPVASNSIGGPCTPTVTRRGCKATEAWTVSVHGYPFRVASPAVATAQALKSLEQLPAVQLIDASRRHLGVSPEEIKLACRRRVSKRWVEKVLRLSSAHADSPKETEMRLMTVDIAADFNLTLREQHPLLLGTQLITVFDLALLEPKIGLMYDGQHHWEYQQRQKDSLINLEATAQGWTVLRFSAGTLPELPSRLRRLLAAVGG
;
A
#
# COMPACT_ATOMS: atom_id res chain seq x y z
N MET A 1 8.40 -12.33 -6.51
CA MET A 1 9.54 -11.57 -5.98
C MET A 1 10.35 -12.49 -5.09
N PRO A 2 11.69 -12.54 -5.21
CA PRO A 2 12.47 -13.10 -4.13
C PRO A 2 12.30 -12.17 -2.93
N LEU A 3 11.91 -12.72 -1.78
CA LEU A 3 12.01 -12.04 -0.49
C LEU A 3 13.49 -11.69 -0.31
N GLY A 4 13.86 -10.47 -0.69
CA GLY A 4 15.23 -9.99 -0.53
C GLY A 4 15.61 -10.10 0.94
N ASP A 5 16.86 -10.52 1.18
CA ASP A 5 17.57 -10.25 2.43
C ASP A 5 17.21 -8.87 2.99
N SER A 6 17.36 -8.68 4.31
CA SER A 6 18.29 -7.63 4.81
C SER A 6 18.02 -7.12 6.22
N TRP A 7 16.91 -7.48 6.89
CA TRP A 7 16.63 -6.84 8.19
C TRP A 7 17.56 -7.28 9.33
N GLY A 8 18.52 -8.17 9.10
CA GLY A 8 19.53 -8.55 10.10
C GLY A 8 18.95 -9.08 11.41
N ILE A 9 17.80 -9.78 11.36
CA ILE A 9 17.09 -10.25 12.56
C ILE A 9 18.01 -11.20 13.35
N THR A 10 18.34 -10.84 14.59
CA THR A 10 19.30 -11.57 15.43
C THR A 10 18.85 -11.69 16.88
N GLN A 11 19.37 -12.69 17.60
CA GLN A 11 19.25 -12.83 19.06
C GLN A 11 20.41 -12.16 19.83
N HIS A 12 21.46 -11.75 19.13
CA HIS A 12 22.67 -11.17 19.70
C HIS A 12 22.77 -9.70 19.24
N PRO A 13 22.17 -8.75 19.98
CA PRO A 13 22.16 -7.34 19.58
C PRO A 13 23.55 -6.71 19.73
N GLY A 14 23.89 -5.84 18.78
CA GLY A 14 24.99 -4.89 18.90
C GLY A 14 24.53 -3.51 19.39
N PRO A 15 25.46 -2.53 19.48
CA PRO A 15 25.10 -1.15 19.79
C PRO A 15 24.05 -0.58 18.83
N GLY A 16 23.01 0.07 19.37
CA GLY A 16 21.95 0.72 18.60
C GLY A 16 20.87 -0.20 18.03
N TYR A 17 20.98 -1.51 18.19
CA TYR A 17 19.96 -2.45 17.74
C TYR A 17 18.63 -2.21 18.45
N VAL A 18 17.53 -2.36 17.72
CA VAL A 18 16.17 -2.17 18.24
C VAL A 18 15.49 -3.51 18.40
N GLN A 19 14.88 -3.72 19.57
CA GLN A 19 14.09 -4.92 19.86
C GLN A 19 12.78 -4.92 19.06
N ILE A 20 12.43 -6.06 18.46
CA ILE A 20 11.24 -6.21 17.60
C ILE A 20 10.36 -7.41 17.97
N SER A 21 10.86 -8.30 18.82
CA SER A 21 10.12 -9.38 19.48
C SER A 21 10.69 -9.62 20.88
N THR A 22 10.24 -10.64 21.60
CA THR A 22 10.74 -10.93 22.96
C THR A 22 12.25 -11.13 22.97
N ARG A 23 12.81 -11.81 21.96
CA ARG A 23 14.23 -12.20 21.93
C ARG A 23 14.97 -11.78 20.67
N ARG A 24 14.36 -10.98 19.78
CA ARG A 24 14.99 -10.59 18.52
C ARG A 24 15.06 -9.10 18.31
N TYR A 25 16.10 -8.73 17.58
CA TYR A 25 16.51 -7.36 17.32
C TYR A 25 16.84 -7.18 15.85
N VAL A 26 16.76 -5.94 15.37
CA VAL A 26 17.23 -5.51 14.05
C VAL A 26 18.27 -4.41 14.21
N PRO A 27 19.23 -4.29 13.28
CA PRO A 27 20.24 -3.26 13.35
C PRO A 27 19.68 -1.89 12.91
N PRO A 28 20.33 -0.78 13.28
CA PRO A 28 19.87 0.59 12.98
C PRO A 28 19.59 0.85 11.50
N GLU A 29 20.39 0.29 10.59
CA GLU A 29 20.25 0.44 9.14
C GLU A 29 18.97 -0.19 8.57
N SER A 30 18.34 -1.09 9.33
CA SER A 30 17.05 -1.70 8.97
C SER A 30 15.85 -0.89 9.46
N LEU A 31 16.08 0.18 10.23
CA LEU A 31 15.01 1.00 10.77
C LEU A 31 14.41 1.91 9.69
N ARG A 32 13.13 2.18 9.89
CA ARG A 32 12.38 3.12 9.08
C ARG A 32 12.76 4.56 9.46
N PRO A 33 12.66 5.53 8.53
CA PRO A 33 12.96 6.91 8.85
C PRO A 33 11.98 7.48 9.89
N ASP A 34 12.50 8.28 10.83
CA ASP A 34 11.75 8.77 12.00
C ASP A 34 10.46 9.51 11.62
N TRP A 35 10.51 10.36 10.60
CA TRP A 35 9.33 11.09 10.13
C TRP A 35 8.17 10.16 9.74
N ALA A 36 8.47 9.01 9.15
CA ALA A 36 7.46 8.03 8.74
C ALA A 36 6.91 7.25 9.94
N VAL A 37 7.76 6.98 10.93
CA VAL A 37 7.37 6.36 12.20
C VAL A 37 6.44 7.28 12.98
N GLU A 38 6.79 8.56 13.08
CA GLU A 38 5.98 9.57 13.77
C GLU A 38 4.63 9.80 13.09
N LEU A 39 4.63 9.93 11.75
CA LEU A 39 3.38 10.08 10.99
C LEU A 39 2.45 8.90 11.23
N GLN A 40 2.96 7.67 11.16
CA GLN A 40 2.13 6.49 11.34
C GLN A 40 1.72 6.26 12.80
N ALA A 41 2.54 6.66 13.77
CA ALA A 41 2.14 6.64 15.17
C ALA A 41 0.94 7.56 15.42
N LYS A 42 0.90 8.75 14.80
CA LYS A 42 -0.28 9.65 14.87
C LYS A 42 -1.54 9.04 14.28
N LEU A 43 -1.40 8.19 13.26
CA LEU A 43 -2.52 7.47 12.62
C LEU A 43 -2.88 6.17 13.35
N HIS A 44 -2.03 5.68 14.24
CA HIS A 44 -2.26 4.44 14.98
C HIS A 44 -3.30 4.67 16.09
N PRO A 45 -4.31 3.79 16.26
CA PRO A 45 -5.37 3.97 17.27
C PRO A 45 -4.87 4.11 18.72
N ARG A 46 -3.67 3.59 19.01
CA ARG A 46 -3.02 3.63 20.33
C ARG A 46 -1.75 4.49 20.36
N GLY A 47 -1.42 5.23 19.29
CA GLY A 47 -0.21 6.05 19.23
C GLY A 47 1.11 5.25 19.23
N VAL A 48 1.10 3.99 18.82
CA VAL A 48 2.27 3.10 18.95
C VAL A 48 3.28 3.41 17.86
N ARG A 49 4.55 3.50 18.25
CA ARG A 49 5.67 3.75 17.34
C ARG A 49 6.28 2.42 16.91
N TYR A 50 6.32 2.18 15.61
CA TYR A 50 6.96 1.01 15.00
C TYR A 50 8.16 1.44 14.18
N ALA A 51 9.34 1.44 14.79
CA ALA A 51 10.59 1.82 14.12
C ALA A 51 11.07 0.77 13.11
N ALA A 52 10.83 -0.51 13.41
CA ALA A 52 11.23 -1.61 12.54
C ALA A 52 10.14 -1.95 11.50
N PRO A 53 10.54 -2.46 10.32
CA PRO A 53 9.63 -2.89 9.26
C PRO A 53 8.60 -3.93 9.75
N ALA A 54 7.35 -3.81 9.29
CA ALA A 54 6.25 -4.68 9.71
C ALA A 54 6.52 -6.16 9.41
N ALA A 55 7.14 -6.46 8.26
CA ALA A 55 7.52 -7.82 7.90
C ALA A 55 8.58 -8.40 8.84
N ALA A 56 9.60 -7.61 9.21
CA ALA A 56 10.63 -8.03 10.16
C ALA A 56 10.00 -8.37 11.53
N ARG A 57 9.13 -7.49 12.04
CA ARG A 57 8.37 -7.73 13.28
C ARG A 57 7.53 -9.00 13.19
N ALA A 58 6.82 -9.20 12.07
CA ALA A 58 5.98 -10.37 11.86
C ALA A 58 6.79 -11.69 11.89
N LEU A 59 7.89 -11.74 11.14
CA LEU A 59 8.77 -12.92 11.10
C LEU A 59 9.41 -13.18 12.46
N ALA A 60 9.96 -12.16 13.11
CA ALA A 60 10.60 -12.31 14.42
C ALA A 60 9.67 -12.90 15.48
N ASN A 61 8.43 -12.41 15.53
CA ASN A 61 7.40 -12.95 16.43
C ASN A 61 6.94 -14.36 16.00
N ALA A 62 6.80 -14.63 14.70
CA ALA A 62 6.42 -15.96 14.23
C ALA A 62 7.47 -17.05 14.52
N ILE A 63 8.77 -16.73 14.54
CA ILE A 63 9.78 -17.70 14.97
C ILE A 63 9.66 -18.00 16.47
N GLU A 64 9.25 -17.02 17.29
CA GLU A 64 8.92 -17.22 18.72
C GLU A 64 7.59 -17.99 18.93
N HIS A 65 6.74 -18.05 17.91
CA HIS A 65 5.44 -18.71 17.92
C HIS A 65 5.29 -19.66 16.72
N PRO A 66 6.04 -20.78 16.66
CA PRO A 66 6.20 -21.58 15.44
C PRO A 66 4.93 -22.26 14.94
N THR A 67 3.90 -22.42 15.79
CA THR A 67 2.59 -22.97 15.40
C THR A 67 1.60 -21.91 14.94
N SER A 68 2.00 -20.64 14.94
CA SER A 68 1.15 -19.51 14.55
C SER A 68 1.07 -19.32 13.04
N ILE A 69 0.03 -18.60 12.62
CA ILE A 69 -0.15 -18.12 11.25
C ILE A 69 0.00 -16.59 11.29
N ILE A 70 0.87 -16.04 10.45
CA ILE A 70 0.97 -14.59 10.23
C ILE A 70 -0.27 -14.13 9.44
N THR A 71 -0.94 -13.07 9.89
CA THR A 71 -2.25 -12.64 9.35
C THR A 71 -2.36 -11.13 9.15
N GLY A 72 -3.43 -10.66 8.49
CA GLY A 72 -3.74 -9.24 8.33
C GLY A 72 -2.62 -8.43 7.67
N TYR A 73 -2.39 -7.21 8.15
CA TYR A 73 -1.29 -6.36 7.65
C TYR A 73 0.09 -6.98 7.85
N SER A 74 0.29 -7.82 8.87
CA SER A 74 1.56 -8.54 9.04
C SER A 74 1.82 -9.52 7.90
N ALA A 75 0.79 -10.22 7.43
CA ALA A 75 0.91 -11.12 6.28
C ALA A 75 1.15 -10.34 4.98
N LEU A 76 0.42 -9.24 4.77
CA LEU A 76 0.62 -8.37 3.62
C LEU A 76 2.04 -7.80 3.57
N ALA A 77 2.59 -7.39 4.71
CA ALA A 77 3.98 -6.95 4.80
C ALA A 77 4.97 -8.06 4.42
N VAL A 78 4.75 -9.30 4.87
CA VAL A 78 5.59 -10.44 4.50
C VAL A 78 5.56 -10.72 2.99
N TYR A 79 4.42 -10.51 2.32
CA TYR A 79 4.36 -10.60 0.85
C TYR A 79 4.97 -9.40 0.12
N GLY A 80 5.45 -8.38 0.86
CA GLY A 80 6.05 -7.19 0.28
C GLY A 80 5.03 -6.18 -0.25
N LEU A 81 3.80 -6.14 0.32
CA LEU A 81 2.84 -5.10 -0.04
C LEU A 81 3.47 -3.71 0.22
N PRO A 82 3.62 -2.85 -0.79
CA PRO A 82 4.17 -1.52 -0.58
C PRO A 82 3.14 -0.62 0.09
N HIS A 83 3.64 0.27 0.95
CA HIS A 83 2.81 1.19 1.73
C HIS A 83 1.82 0.46 2.67
N LEU A 84 1.05 1.24 3.44
CA LEU A 84 -0.10 0.80 4.26
C LEU A 84 0.21 -0.12 5.46
N ALA A 85 1.10 -1.10 5.38
CA ALA A 85 1.27 -2.12 6.42
C ALA A 85 2.14 -1.69 7.61
N GLU A 86 3.07 -0.77 7.37
CA GLU A 86 4.19 -0.48 8.26
C GLU A 86 3.80 -0.01 9.67
N GLY A 87 2.69 0.71 9.77
CA GLY A 87 2.22 1.35 11.01
C GLY A 87 1.34 0.46 11.88
N HIS A 88 1.03 -0.76 11.45
CA HIS A 88 0.07 -1.62 12.14
C HIS A 88 0.73 -2.56 13.16
N ASP A 89 -0.04 -2.91 14.18
CA ASP A 89 0.28 -3.97 15.14
C ASP A 89 0.68 -5.27 14.43
N THR A 90 1.64 -6.01 15.00
CA THR A 90 1.95 -7.37 14.54
C THR A 90 0.80 -8.31 14.91
N THR A 91 0.27 -9.08 13.96
CA THR A 91 -0.92 -9.92 14.17
C THR A 91 -0.69 -11.38 13.81
N LEU A 92 -0.89 -12.26 14.79
CA LEU A 92 -0.78 -13.71 14.65
C LEU A 92 -2.11 -14.40 15.00
N VAL A 93 -2.38 -15.53 14.35
CA VAL A 93 -3.39 -16.51 14.76
C VAL A 93 -2.68 -17.72 15.36
N ALA A 94 -3.01 -18.10 16.58
CA ALA A 94 -2.39 -19.24 17.27
C ALA A 94 -3.41 -19.97 18.18
N PRO A 95 -3.19 -21.25 18.52
CA PRO A 95 -4.07 -22.00 19.42
C PRO A 95 -3.85 -21.58 20.88
N VAL A 96 -4.32 -20.38 21.23
CA VAL A 96 -4.24 -19.81 22.59
C VAL A 96 -5.58 -19.89 23.33
N ALA A 97 -5.53 -19.85 24.66
CA ALA A 97 -6.72 -19.91 25.51
C ALA A 97 -7.62 -18.66 25.35
N SER A 98 -7.01 -17.49 25.26
CA SER A 98 -7.67 -16.19 25.09
C SER A 98 -6.92 -15.32 24.09
N ASN A 99 -7.63 -14.37 23.48
CA ASN A 99 -7.01 -13.35 22.63
C ASN A 99 -6.15 -12.41 23.50
N SER A 100 -5.08 -11.87 22.93
CA SER A 100 -4.24 -10.86 23.56
C SER A 100 -3.94 -9.72 22.60
N ILE A 101 -3.84 -8.50 23.13
CA ILE A 101 -3.40 -7.33 22.38
C ILE A 101 -1.89 -7.18 22.58
N GLY A 102 -1.16 -7.05 21.48
CA GLY A 102 0.29 -6.88 21.48
C GLY A 102 0.74 -5.43 21.62
N GLY A 103 2.05 -5.25 21.65
CA GLY A 103 2.73 -3.95 21.69
C GLY A 103 3.81 -3.81 20.62
N PRO A 104 4.83 -2.96 20.84
CA PRO A 104 5.97 -2.81 19.93
C PRO A 104 6.74 -4.12 19.68
N CYS A 105 6.94 -4.93 20.74
CA CYS A 105 7.76 -6.14 20.71
C CYS A 105 6.96 -7.42 20.96
N THR A 106 5.63 -7.36 20.99
CA THR A 106 4.78 -8.54 21.21
C THR A 106 3.62 -8.51 20.22
N PRO A 107 3.19 -9.67 19.69
CA PRO A 107 2.14 -9.70 18.70
C PRO A 107 0.76 -9.62 19.36
N THR A 108 -0.20 -9.01 18.68
CA THR A 108 -1.62 -9.25 18.91
C THR A 108 -1.92 -10.68 18.46
N VAL A 109 -2.33 -11.54 19.40
CA VAL A 109 -2.63 -12.94 19.12
C VAL A 109 -4.12 -13.18 19.21
N THR A 110 -4.68 -13.78 18.16
CA THR A 110 -6.09 -14.19 18.13
C THR A 110 -6.22 -15.69 18.05
N ARG A 111 -7.22 -16.25 18.73
CA ARG A 111 -7.49 -17.69 18.72
C ARG A 111 -8.04 -18.18 17.38
N ARG A 112 -8.77 -17.32 16.67
CA ARG A 112 -9.47 -17.62 15.41
C ARG A 112 -9.31 -16.45 14.46
N GLY A 113 -9.31 -16.72 13.15
CA GLY A 113 -9.24 -15.68 12.14
C GLY A 113 -8.70 -16.15 10.79
N CYS A 114 -7.94 -17.24 10.80
CA CYS A 114 -7.40 -17.92 9.63
C CYS A 114 -7.42 -19.43 9.85
N LYS A 115 -7.94 -20.19 8.89
CA LYS A 115 -7.83 -21.65 8.86
C LYS A 115 -6.48 -22.06 8.31
N ALA A 116 -6.04 -23.29 8.61
CA ALA A 116 -4.82 -23.84 8.02
C ALA A 116 -4.89 -23.89 6.47
N THR A 117 -6.07 -24.17 5.91
CA THR A 117 -6.31 -24.20 4.45
C THR A 117 -6.29 -22.82 3.80
N GLU A 118 -6.38 -21.76 4.60
CA GLU A 118 -6.31 -20.36 4.14
C GLU A 118 -4.89 -19.80 4.25
N ALA A 119 -3.94 -20.58 4.75
CA ALA A 119 -2.55 -20.17 4.95
C ALA A 119 -1.61 -20.95 4.02
N TRP A 120 -0.69 -20.22 3.41
CA TRP A 120 0.40 -20.76 2.59
C TRP A 120 1.66 -20.96 3.44
N THR A 121 2.56 -21.80 2.94
CA THR A 121 3.93 -21.88 3.44
C THR A 121 4.79 -20.92 2.63
N VAL A 122 5.34 -19.91 3.30
CA VAL A 122 6.27 -18.95 2.70
C VAL A 122 7.65 -19.23 3.27
N SER A 123 8.61 -19.57 2.41
CA SER A 123 10.00 -19.82 2.83
C SER A 123 10.78 -18.51 2.83
N VAL A 124 11.36 -18.15 3.97
CA VAL A 124 12.26 -16.99 4.11
C VAL A 124 13.58 -17.52 4.68
N HIS A 125 14.67 -17.38 3.92
CA HIS A 125 15.99 -17.96 4.25
C HIS A 125 15.94 -19.44 4.64
N GLY A 126 15.12 -20.23 3.92
CA GLY A 126 14.95 -21.66 4.17
C GLY A 126 14.06 -22.00 5.38
N TYR A 127 13.63 -21.02 6.18
CA TYR A 127 12.69 -21.24 7.26
C TYR A 127 11.24 -21.15 6.76
N PRO A 128 10.40 -22.17 7.01
CA PRO A 128 9.00 -22.17 6.58
C PRO A 128 8.11 -21.40 7.55
N PHE A 129 7.48 -20.34 7.06
CA PHE A 129 6.45 -19.58 7.79
C PHE A 129 5.05 -19.92 7.29
N ARG A 130 4.08 -20.03 8.20
CA ARG A 130 2.67 -20.06 7.83
C ARG A 130 2.14 -18.65 7.74
N VAL A 131 1.66 -18.25 6.57
CA VAL A 131 1.18 -16.90 6.29
C VAL A 131 -0.20 -17.01 5.64
N ALA A 132 -1.20 -16.27 6.11
CA ALA A 132 -2.50 -16.19 5.44
C ALA A 132 -2.30 -15.86 3.96
N SER A 133 -3.08 -16.45 3.04
CA SER A 133 -2.96 -16.09 1.62
C SER A 133 -3.19 -14.59 1.41
N PRO A 134 -2.62 -13.97 0.36
CA PRO A 134 -2.79 -12.54 0.11
C PRO A 134 -4.26 -12.08 0.17
N ALA A 135 -5.17 -12.81 -0.48
CA ALA A 135 -6.61 -12.51 -0.44
C ALA A 135 -7.21 -12.55 0.97
N VAL A 136 -6.82 -13.54 1.79
CA VAL A 136 -7.30 -13.67 3.17
C VAL A 136 -6.71 -12.58 4.06
N ALA A 137 -5.44 -12.24 3.88
CA ALA A 137 -4.77 -11.15 4.57
C ALA A 137 -5.42 -9.79 4.26
N THR A 138 -5.71 -9.52 2.98
CA THR A 138 -6.49 -8.34 2.54
C THR A 138 -7.87 -8.32 3.20
N ALA A 139 -8.62 -9.41 3.16
CA ALA A 139 -9.94 -9.51 3.78
C ALA A 139 -9.92 -9.30 5.31
N GLN A 140 -8.86 -9.71 5.99
CA GLN A 140 -8.68 -9.48 7.42
C GLN A 140 -8.39 -8.01 7.72
N ALA A 141 -7.55 -7.34 6.91
CA ALA A 141 -7.21 -5.94 7.06
C ALA A 141 -8.38 -4.99 6.73
N LEU A 142 -9.34 -5.40 5.90
CA LEU A 142 -10.52 -4.61 5.54
C LEU A 142 -11.54 -4.38 6.67
N LYS A 143 -11.52 -5.16 7.76
CA LYS A 143 -12.62 -5.23 8.75
C LYS A 143 -13.02 -3.90 9.40
N SER A 144 -12.08 -2.96 9.52
CA SER A 144 -12.28 -1.70 10.24
C SER A 144 -11.93 -0.48 9.39
N LEU A 145 -11.81 -0.64 8.06
CA LEU A 145 -11.45 0.46 7.19
C LEU A 145 -12.69 1.19 6.69
N GLU A 146 -12.57 2.51 6.61
CA GLU A 146 -13.48 3.33 5.82
C GLU A 146 -13.28 3.10 4.32
N GLN A 147 -14.15 3.69 3.50
CA GLN A 147 -14.20 3.41 2.06
C GLN A 147 -12.86 3.71 1.36
N LEU A 148 -12.29 4.91 1.51
CA LEU A 148 -11.08 5.29 0.77
C LEU A 148 -9.86 4.40 1.13
N PRO A 149 -9.49 4.21 2.42
CA PRO A 149 -8.42 3.28 2.78
C PRO A 149 -8.67 1.84 2.33
N ALA A 150 -9.94 1.41 2.30
CA ALA A 150 -10.30 0.09 1.80
C ALA A 150 -10.07 -0.05 0.29
N VAL A 151 -10.42 0.96 -0.52
CA VAL A 151 -10.10 0.96 -1.96
C VAL A 151 -8.59 0.97 -2.16
N GLN A 152 -7.84 1.81 -1.43
CA GLN A 152 -6.37 1.84 -1.50
C GLN A 152 -5.73 0.49 -1.20
N LEU A 153 -6.19 -0.19 -0.15
CA LEU A 153 -5.69 -1.51 0.22
C LEU A 153 -6.01 -2.57 -0.85
N ILE A 154 -7.22 -2.53 -1.42
CA ILE A 154 -7.62 -3.45 -2.49
C ILE A 154 -6.78 -3.18 -3.74
N ASP A 155 -6.65 -1.93 -4.17
CA ASP A 155 -5.88 -1.54 -5.36
C ASP A 155 -4.42 -1.99 -5.21
N ALA A 156 -3.80 -1.73 -4.06
CA ALA A 156 -2.44 -2.17 -3.77
C ALA A 156 -2.30 -3.70 -3.77
N SER A 157 -3.27 -4.42 -3.18
CA SER A 157 -3.27 -5.90 -3.16
C SER A 157 -3.41 -6.47 -4.58
N ARG A 158 -4.24 -5.86 -5.43
CA ARG A 158 -4.43 -6.26 -6.83
C ARG A 158 -3.17 -5.98 -7.65
N ARG A 159 -2.63 -4.77 -7.54
CA ARG A 159 -1.47 -4.29 -8.30
C ARG A 159 -0.18 -5.04 -7.99
N HIS A 160 0.11 -5.23 -6.70
CA HIS A 160 1.42 -5.68 -6.24
C HIS A 160 1.46 -7.14 -5.82
N LEU A 161 0.33 -7.72 -5.40
CA LEU A 161 0.24 -9.12 -4.98
C LEU A 161 -0.56 -9.99 -5.96
N GLY A 162 -1.09 -9.41 -7.04
CA GLY A 162 -1.82 -10.14 -8.09
C GLY A 162 -3.16 -10.72 -7.64
N VAL A 163 -3.74 -10.21 -6.54
CA VAL A 163 -5.00 -10.74 -6.01
C VAL A 163 -6.18 -10.29 -6.88
N SER A 164 -7.03 -11.22 -7.30
CA SER A 164 -8.22 -10.88 -8.08
C SER A 164 -9.39 -10.37 -7.22
N PRO A 165 -10.32 -9.58 -7.80
CA PRO A 165 -11.57 -9.19 -7.12
C PRO A 165 -12.36 -10.38 -6.56
N GLU A 166 -12.36 -11.52 -7.26
CA GLU A 166 -13.13 -12.69 -6.86
C GLU A 166 -12.50 -13.44 -5.70
N GLU A 167 -11.17 -13.50 -5.64
CA GLU A 167 -10.46 -14.02 -4.47
C GLU A 167 -10.71 -13.14 -3.24
N ILE A 168 -10.71 -11.82 -3.38
CA ILE A 168 -11.04 -10.88 -2.28
C ILE A 168 -12.47 -11.12 -1.81
N LYS A 169 -13.43 -11.20 -2.75
CA LYS A 169 -14.84 -11.45 -2.45
C LYS A 169 -15.04 -12.78 -1.73
N LEU A 170 -14.35 -13.83 -2.18
CA LEU A 170 -14.38 -15.16 -1.54
C LEU A 170 -13.79 -15.11 -0.12
N ALA A 171 -12.62 -14.49 0.04
CA ALA A 171 -11.93 -14.37 1.31
C ALA A 171 -12.73 -13.56 2.35
N CYS A 172 -13.46 -12.54 1.90
CA CYS A 172 -14.31 -11.70 2.76
C CYS A 172 -15.57 -12.41 3.27
N ARG A 173 -15.96 -13.57 2.72
CA ARG A 173 -17.15 -14.29 3.18
C ARG A 173 -17.08 -14.56 4.68
N ARG A 174 -18.13 -14.17 5.41
CA ARG A 174 -18.24 -14.30 6.88
C ARG A 174 -17.19 -13.51 7.68
N ARG A 175 -16.48 -12.56 7.05
CA ARG A 175 -15.49 -11.68 7.69
C ARG A 175 -15.86 -10.20 7.58
N VAL A 176 -16.38 -9.82 6.42
CA VAL A 176 -16.75 -8.44 6.08
C VAL A 176 -18.13 -8.45 5.40
N SER A 177 -18.91 -7.38 5.57
CA SER A 177 -20.23 -7.25 4.94
C SER A 177 -20.15 -7.39 3.43
N LYS A 178 -20.91 -8.34 2.86
CA LYS A 178 -20.97 -8.59 1.41
C LYS A 178 -21.31 -7.30 0.63
N ARG A 179 -22.35 -6.59 1.07
CA ARG A 179 -22.80 -5.34 0.42
C ARG A 179 -21.70 -4.28 0.41
N TRP A 180 -20.95 -4.18 1.51
CA TRP A 180 -19.86 -3.21 1.62
C TRP A 180 -18.67 -3.60 0.73
N VAL A 181 -18.26 -4.88 0.72
CA VAL A 181 -17.18 -5.37 -0.14
C VAL A 181 -17.51 -5.16 -1.62
N GLU A 182 -18.74 -5.45 -2.04
CA GLU A 182 -19.18 -5.19 -3.42
C GLU A 182 -19.16 -3.71 -3.77
N LYS A 183 -19.45 -2.81 -2.81
CA LYS A 183 -19.32 -1.36 -3.01
C LYS A 183 -17.87 -0.95 -3.24
N VAL A 184 -16.95 -1.38 -2.38
CA VAL A 184 -15.52 -1.01 -2.46
C VAL A 184 -14.88 -1.62 -3.71
N LEU A 185 -15.19 -2.88 -4.04
CA LEU A 185 -14.66 -3.53 -5.25
C LEU A 185 -15.07 -2.81 -6.55
N ARG A 186 -16.30 -2.28 -6.62
CA ARG A 186 -16.72 -1.47 -7.79
C ARG A 186 -15.93 -0.18 -7.97
N LEU A 187 -15.37 0.35 -6.88
CA LEU A 187 -14.53 1.55 -6.91
C LEU A 187 -13.06 1.22 -7.16
N SER A 188 -12.67 -0.05 -7.10
CA SER A 188 -11.26 -0.48 -7.13
C SER A 188 -10.70 -0.65 -8.53
N SER A 189 -9.41 -0.39 -8.68
CA SER A 189 -8.61 -0.63 -9.88
C SER A 189 -7.35 -1.43 -9.55
N ALA A 190 -6.67 -1.98 -10.55
CA ALA A 190 -5.41 -2.71 -10.36
C ALA A 190 -4.19 -1.93 -10.86
N HIS A 191 -4.34 -0.64 -11.15
CA HIS A 191 -3.32 0.15 -11.86
C HIS A 191 -2.54 1.12 -10.97
N ALA A 192 -3.12 1.61 -9.88
CA ALA A 192 -2.44 2.54 -8.98
C ALA A 192 -1.23 1.88 -8.31
N ASP A 193 -0.05 2.51 -8.43
CA ASP A 193 1.17 2.06 -7.79
C ASP A 193 1.24 2.51 -6.32
N SER A 194 0.58 3.62 -5.98
CA SER A 194 0.50 4.16 -4.62
C SER A 194 -0.95 4.40 -4.13
N PRO A 195 -1.17 4.45 -2.79
CA PRO A 195 -2.47 4.83 -2.22
C PRO A 195 -2.95 6.22 -2.68
N LYS A 196 -2.01 7.14 -2.94
CA LYS A 196 -2.33 8.52 -3.32
C LYS A 196 -2.75 8.64 -4.78
N GLU A 197 -2.25 7.79 -5.67
CA GLU A 197 -2.80 7.64 -7.03
C GLU A 197 -4.23 7.09 -6.99
N THR A 198 -4.54 6.15 -6.08
CA THR A 198 -5.93 5.68 -5.90
C THR A 198 -6.86 6.83 -5.47
N GLU A 199 -6.42 7.66 -4.53
CA GLU A 199 -7.16 8.85 -4.08
C GLU A 199 -7.36 9.85 -5.23
N MET A 200 -6.28 10.13 -5.97
CA MET A 200 -6.29 10.97 -7.16
C MET A 200 -7.29 10.47 -8.21
N ARG A 201 -7.31 9.15 -8.46
CA ARG A 201 -8.24 8.50 -9.39
C ARG A 201 -9.67 8.70 -8.97
N LEU A 202 -10.00 8.41 -7.71
CA LEU A 202 -11.37 8.55 -7.22
C LEU A 202 -11.88 9.98 -7.32
N MET A 203 -11.03 10.98 -7.01
CA MET A 203 -11.38 12.39 -7.20
C MET A 203 -11.59 12.76 -8.68
N THR A 204 -10.80 12.16 -9.58
CA THR A 204 -10.83 12.48 -11.01
C THR A 204 -11.98 11.78 -11.74
N VAL A 205 -12.36 10.57 -11.34
CA VAL A 205 -13.47 9.80 -11.95
C VAL A 205 -14.77 10.60 -11.91
N ASP A 206 -15.10 11.19 -10.76
CA ASP A 206 -16.34 11.96 -10.60
C ASP A 206 -16.32 13.22 -11.50
N ILE A 207 -15.19 13.89 -11.61
CA ILE A 207 -15.03 15.09 -12.46
C ILE A 207 -15.09 14.71 -13.94
N ALA A 208 -14.45 13.62 -14.34
CA ALA A 208 -14.49 13.13 -15.71
C ALA A 208 -15.94 12.80 -16.13
N ALA A 209 -16.71 12.18 -15.24
CA ALA A 209 -18.13 11.89 -15.48
C ALA A 209 -18.95 13.19 -15.65
N ASP A 210 -18.75 14.19 -14.79
CA ASP A 210 -19.46 15.48 -14.87
C ASP A 210 -19.24 16.21 -16.21
N PHE A 211 -18.06 16.06 -16.79
CA PHE A 211 -17.69 16.69 -18.07
C PHE A 211 -17.78 15.73 -19.26
N ASN A 212 -18.32 14.51 -19.06
CA ASN A 212 -18.43 13.47 -20.09
C ASN A 212 -17.10 13.15 -20.80
N LEU A 213 -16.01 13.03 -20.03
CA LEU A 213 -14.65 12.79 -20.51
C LEU A 213 -14.22 11.34 -20.30
N THR A 214 -13.33 10.86 -21.17
CA THR A 214 -12.72 9.53 -21.03
C THR A 214 -11.47 9.61 -20.17
N LEU A 215 -11.54 9.03 -18.96
CA LEU A 215 -10.40 8.85 -18.06
C LEU A 215 -9.70 7.51 -18.33
N ARG A 216 -8.37 7.53 -18.42
CA ARG A 216 -7.49 6.35 -18.48
C ARG A 216 -6.50 6.38 -17.33
N GLU A 217 -6.23 5.21 -16.75
CA GLU A 217 -5.14 5.03 -15.78
C GLU A 217 -3.88 4.58 -16.50
N GLN A 218 -2.71 4.95 -15.98
CA GLN A 218 -1.39 4.50 -16.46
C GLN A 218 -1.22 4.71 -17.98
N HIS A 219 -1.50 5.92 -18.45
CA HIS A 219 -1.46 6.25 -19.88
C HIS A 219 -0.03 6.62 -20.33
N PRO A 220 0.58 5.87 -21.26
CA PRO A 220 1.92 6.17 -21.74
C PRO A 220 1.94 7.38 -22.67
N LEU A 221 2.85 8.32 -22.41
CA LEU A 221 3.25 9.37 -23.34
C LEU A 221 4.46 8.89 -24.14
N LEU A 222 4.30 8.76 -25.46
CA LEU A 222 5.35 8.28 -26.36
C LEU A 222 5.84 9.40 -27.29
N LEU A 223 7.14 9.41 -27.59
CA LEU A 223 7.71 10.16 -28.72
C LEU A 223 8.13 9.13 -29.78
N GLY A 224 7.30 8.95 -30.80
CA GLY A 224 7.43 7.81 -31.71
C GLY A 224 7.28 6.49 -30.96
N THR A 225 8.35 5.70 -30.88
CA THR A 225 8.40 4.44 -30.09
C THR A 225 9.03 4.61 -28.71
N GLN A 226 9.58 5.78 -28.39
CA GLN A 226 10.26 6.02 -27.13
C GLN A 226 9.24 6.39 -26.04
N LEU A 227 9.26 5.68 -24.91
CA LEU A 227 8.48 6.04 -23.74
C LEU A 227 9.10 7.25 -23.03
N ILE A 228 8.36 8.36 -22.97
CA ILE A 228 8.77 9.57 -22.26
C ILE A 228 8.39 9.48 -20.79
N THR A 229 7.12 9.22 -20.53
CA THR A 229 6.58 8.98 -19.18
C THR A 229 5.29 8.17 -19.27
N VAL A 230 4.81 7.71 -18.13
CA VAL A 230 3.44 7.23 -17.96
C VAL A 230 2.73 8.23 -17.06
N PHE A 231 1.58 8.75 -17.51
CA PHE A 231 0.70 9.52 -16.63
C PHE A 231 -0.08 8.54 -15.76
N ASP A 232 -0.14 8.80 -14.46
CA ASP A 232 -0.95 7.98 -13.54
C ASP A 232 -2.41 8.00 -13.98
N LEU A 233 -2.89 9.16 -14.44
CA LEU A 233 -4.20 9.34 -15.05
C LEU A 233 -4.10 10.24 -16.28
N ALA A 234 -4.97 10.00 -17.27
CA ALA A 234 -5.09 10.85 -18.45
C ALA A 234 -6.55 11.03 -18.87
N LEU A 235 -6.94 12.27 -19.13
CA LEU A 235 -8.14 12.62 -19.89
C LEU A 235 -7.70 12.78 -21.35
N LEU A 236 -8.09 11.83 -22.20
CA LEU A 236 -7.57 11.73 -23.58
C LEU A 236 -7.96 12.94 -24.44
N GLU A 237 -9.21 13.37 -24.31
CA GLU A 237 -9.73 14.64 -24.76
C GLU A 237 -10.14 15.41 -23.49
N PRO A 238 -9.55 16.58 -23.17
CA PRO A 238 -8.74 17.46 -24.01
C PRO A 238 -7.21 17.31 -23.82
N LYS A 239 -6.68 16.09 -23.66
CA LYS A 239 -5.26 15.79 -23.39
C LYS A 239 -4.74 16.41 -22.09
N ILE A 240 -5.30 16.00 -20.96
CA ILE A 240 -4.81 16.37 -19.63
C ILE A 240 -4.18 15.14 -18.97
N GLY A 241 -2.89 15.21 -18.65
CA GLY A 241 -2.18 14.19 -17.88
C GLY A 241 -2.12 14.59 -16.40
N LEU A 242 -2.45 13.68 -15.48
CA LEU A 242 -2.29 13.88 -14.05
C LEU A 242 -1.23 12.94 -13.50
N MET A 243 -0.36 13.47 -12.64
CA MET A 243 0.74 12.75 -12.02
C MET A 243 0.77 13.03 -10.51
N TYR A 244 1.06 12.00 -9.72
CA TYR A 244 1.31 12.09 -8.30
C TYR A 244 2.80 11.93 -7.99
N ASP A 245 3.37 12.96 -7.38
CA ASP A 245 4.74 12.94 -6.87
C ASP A 245 4.75 12.45 -5.41
N GLY A 246 5.20 11.21 -5.24
CA GLY A 246 5.63 10.73 -3.93
C GLY A 246 6.84 11.54 -3.41
N GLN A 247 6.96 11.66 -2.09
CA GLN A 247 8.15 12.24 -1.47
C GLN A 247 9.36 11.34 -1.73
N HIS A 248 10.17 11.68 -2.74
CA HIS A 248 11.46 11.05 -2.99
C HIS A 248 12.55 12.12 -3.14
N HIS A 249 13.53 12.08 -2.24
CA HIS A 249 14.71 12.95 -2.25
C HIS A 249 15.69 12.55 -3.35
N TRP A 250 15.44 13.00 -4.59
CA TRP A 250 16.40 12.91 -5.71
C TRP A 250 16.35 14.17 -6.60
N GLU A 251 16.43 15.33 -5.96
CA GLU A 251 16.07 16.64 -6.53
C GLU A 251 16.77 17.02 -7.86
N TYR A 252 17.98 16.53 -8.17
CA TYR A 252 18.68 16.98 -9.38
C TYR A 252 18.30 16.18 -10.64
N GLN A 253 18.42 14.85 -10.60
CA GLN A 253 18.06 14.00 -11.75
C GLN A 253 16.55 14.03 -12.03
N GLN A 254 15.75 14.14 -10.97
CA GLN A 254 14.31 14.28 -11.08
C GLN A 254 13.93 15.57 -11.82
N ARG A 255 14.56 16.71 -11.50
CA ARG A 255 14.31 18.00 -12.17
C ARG A 255 14.60 17.97 -13.67
N GLN A 256 15.70 17.35 -14.11
CA GLN A 256 16.01 17.24 -15.53
C GLN A 256 14.99 16.35 -16.26
N LYS A 257 14.65 15.20 -15.66
CA LYS A 257 13.65 14.28 -16.20
C LYS A 257 12.28 14.95 -16.31
N ASP A 258 11.85 15.65 -15.26
CA ASP A 258 10.57 16.35 -15.23
C ASP A 258 10.51 17.51 -16.24
N SER A 259 11.63 18.20 -16.46
CA SER A 259 11.71 19.24 -17.49
C SER A 259 11.52 18.67 -18.89
N LEU A 260 12.16 17.53 -19.20
CA LEU A 260 11.97 16.83 -20.48
C LEU A 260 10.54 16.34 -20.64
N ILE A 261 9.95 15.74 -19.60
CA ILE A 261 8.55 15.29 -19.62
C ILE A 261 7.61 16.45 -19.94
N ASN A 262 7.77 17.59 -19.27
CA ASN A 262 6.90 18.75 -19.50
C ASN A 262 7.06 19.33 -20.90
N LEU A 263 8.29 19.39 -21.43
CA LEU A 263 8.56 19.91 -22.77
C LEU A 263 7.91 19.01 -23.85
N GLU A 264 8.14 17.70 -23.75
CA GLU A 264 7.58 16.73 -24.71
C GLU A 264 6.06 16.63 -24.62
N ALA A 265 5.50 16.61 -23.40
CA ALA A 265 4.06 16.62 -23.19
C ALA A 265 3.43 17.87 -23.83
N THR A 266 4.00 19.05 -23.57
CA THR A 266 3.52 20.32 -24.12
C THR A 266 3.61 20.32 -25.65
N ALA A 267 4.72 19.86 -26.22
CA ALA A 267 4.91 19.77 -27.68
C ALA A 267 3.86 18.87 -28.35
N GLN A 268 3.36 17.86 -27.64
CA GLN A 268 2.30 16.95 -28.10
C GLN A 268 0.87 17.41 -27.74
N GLY A 269 0.73 18.62 -27.17
CA GLY A 269 -0.54 19.24 -26.80
C GLY A 269 -1.13 18.74 -25.49
N TRP A 270 -0.34 18.11 -24.62
CA TRP A 270 -0.77 17.69 -23.30
C TRP A 270 -0.60 18.81 -22.26
N THR A 271 -1.64 19.01 -21.45
CA THR A 271 -1.53 19.79 -20.21
C THR A 271 -1.25 18.86 -19.05
N VAL A 272 -0.08 18.98 -18.42
CA VAL A 272 0.32 18.12 -17.29
C VAL A 272 0.03 18.81 -15.96
N LEU A 273 -0.73 18.13 -15.09
CA LEU A 273 -1.00 18.54 -13.72
C LEU A 273 -0.31 17.58 -12.75
N ARG A 274 0.59 18.10 -11.92
CA ARG A 274 1.38 17.32 -10.98
C ARG A 274 1.00 17.67 -9.54
N PHE A 275 0.71 16.66 -8.75
CA PHE A 275 0.22 16.79 -7.38
C PHE A 275 1.16 16.09 -6.40
N SER A 276 1.38 16.71 -5.26
CA SER A 276 2.06 16.09 -4.12
C SER A 276 1.05 15.86 -2.99
N ALA A 277 1.48 15.26 -1.88
CA ALA A 277 0.63 15.11 -0.69
C ALA A 277 -0.02 16.44 -0.23
N GLY A 278 0.70 17.57 -0.36
CA GLY A 278 0.20 18.89 0.05
C GLY A 278 -0.77 19.53 -0.94
N THR A 279 -0.66 19.24 -2.23
CA THR A 279 -1.47 19.88 -3.29
C THR A 279 -2.60 19.00 -3.81
N LEU A 280 -2.57 17.69 -3.54
CA LEU A 280 -3.62 16.75 -3.96
C LEU A 280 -5.04 17.17 -3.54
N PRO A 281 -5.28 17.74 -2.34
CA PRO A 281 -6.61 18.23 -1.97
C PRO A 281 -7.16 19.33 -2.89
N GLU A 282 -6.29 20.05 -3.62
CA GLU A 282 -6.68 21.10 -4.56
C GLU A 282 -7.00 20.56 -5.97
N LEU A 283 -6.76 19.28 -6.22
CA LEU A 283 -6.99 18.67 -7.54
C LEU A 283 -8.39 18.97 -8.08
N PRO A 284 -9.49 18.77 -7.31
CA PRO A 284 -10.82 18.96 -7.88
C PRO A 284 -11.07 20.39 -8.38
N SER A 285 -10.63 21.40 -7.61
CA SER A 285 -10.85 22.80 -7.97
C SER A 285 -9.96 23.23 -9.13
N ARG A 286 -8.71 22.76 -9.19
CA ARG A 286 -7.77 23.03 -10.28
C ARG A 286 -8.22 22.39 -11.58
N LEU A 287 -8.62 21.12 -11.56
CA LEU A 287 -9.05 20.40 -12.75
C LEU A 287 -10.34 21.01 -13.32
N ARG A 288 -11.35 21.28 -12.49
CA ARG A 288 -12.59 21.92 -12.96
C ARG A 288 -12.35 23.29 -13.59
N ARG A 289 -11.47 24.11 -12.99
CA ARG A 289 -11.10 25.42 -13.55
C ARG A 289 -10.45 25.28 -14.93
N LEU A 290 -9.54 24.32 -15.08
CA LEU A 290 -8.88 24.05 -16.36
C LEU A 290 -9.90 23.60 -17.41
N LEU A 291 -10.76 22.65 -17.08
CA LEU A 291 -11.79 22.15 -18.01
C LEU A 291 -12.78 23.24 -18.44
N ALA A 292 -13.18 24.12 -17.55
CA ALA A 292 -14.05 25.26 -17.88
C ALA A 292 -13.38 26.25 -18.84
N ALA A 293 -12.06 26.41 -18.80
CA ALA A 293 -11.32 27.28 -19.70
C ALA A 293 -11.07 26.67 -21.08
N VAL A 294 -11.08 25.33 -21.19
CA VAL A 294 -10.85 24.59 -22.44
C VAL A 294 -12.17 24.28 -23.17
N GLY A 295 -13.28 24.22 -22.44
CA GLY A 295 -14.62 23.96 -22.98
C GLY A 295 -15.43 25.22 -23.37
N GLY A 296 -14.83 26.41 -23.28
CA GLY A 296 -15.37 27.67 -23.83
C GLY A 296 -14.65 28.05 -25.11
#